data_AF-A0A7Y6XE20-F1
#
_entry.id   AF-A0A7Y6XE20-F1
#
_cell.length_a   1.000
_cell.length_b   1.000
_cell.length_c   1.000
_cell.angle_alpha   90.00
_cell.angle_beta   90.00
_cell.angle_gamma   90.00
#
_symmetry.space_group_name_H-M   'P 1'
#
loop_
_entity.id
_entity.type
_entity.pdbx_description
1 polymer ?
#
loop_
_entity_poly.entity_id
_entity_poly.type
_entity_poly.pdbx_seq_one_letter_code
_entity_poly.pdbx_strand_id
1 'polypeptide(L)'
;MEAQSLFLLAATSIPFWLAIPLIAVGLLATALNASMTGGWFWLARRFRTDEPMPRGAIGGVTGKMGWVYYKNSLTVGADEDGLYVSMIPVRTPFHPPLFIPWSEIRERRREKPLLSILTKFDRLEVGPKRTVLRIESLVMDGLGRYLPLPR
;
A
#
# COMPACT_ATOMS: atom_id res chain seq x y z
N MET A 1 7.86 19.30 52.71
CA MET A 1 8.63 19.87 51.59
C MET A 1 8.87 18.82 50.49
N GLU A 2 9.26 17.59 50.85
CA GLU A 2 9.44 16.43 49.94
C GLU A 2 8.22 16.07 49.06
N ALA A 3 7.00 16.10 49.62
CA ALA A 3 5.80 15.69 48.88
C ALA A 3 5.40 16.67 47.76
N GLN A 4 5.66 17.97 47.94
CA GLN A 4 5.37 18.99 46.92
C GLN A 4 6.38 18.94 45.78
N SER A 5 7.66 18.71 46.07
CA SER A 5 8.69 18.52 45.04
C SER A 5 8.46 17.23 44.23
N LEU A 6 8.03 16.13 44.86
CA LEU A 6 7.64 14.91 44.15
C LEU A 6 6.40 15.11 43.25
N PHE A 7 5.40 15.86 43.72
CA PHE A 7 4.21 16.19 42.91
C PHE A 7 4.55 17.10 41.71
N LEU A 8 5.44 18.08 41.90
CA LEU A 8 5.89 18.95 40.82
C LEU A 8 6.75 18.19 39.80
N LEU A 9 7.61 17.26 40.24
CA LEU A 9 8.37 16.39 39.34
C LEU A 9 7.46 15.44 38.55
N ALA A 10 6.45 14.85 39.19
CA ALA A 10 5.46 13.98 38.53
C ALA A 10 4.53 14.76 37.57
N ALA A 11 4.19 16.01 37.89
CA ALA A 11 3.38 16.89 37.04
C ALA A 11 4.14 17.40 35.80
N THR A 12 5.49 17.41 35.85
CA THR A 12 6.34 17.88 34.74
C THR A 12 6.74 16.72 33.81
N SER A 13 6.76 15.49 34.30
CA SER A 13 6.95 14.30 33.48
C SER A 13 5.63 13.91 32.80
N ILE A 14 5.50 14.16 31.49
CA ILE A 14 4.43 13.53 30.70
C ILE A 14 4.52 12.03 30.99
N PRO A 15 3.47 11.41 31.55
CA PRO A 15 3.53 10.00 31.85
C PRO A 15 3.77 9.24 30.55
N PHE A 16 4.84 8.45 30.49
CA PHE A 16 5.24 7.73 29.27
C PHE A 16 4.10 6.85 28.72
N TRP A 17 3.16 6.43 29.57
CA TRP A 17 1.96 5.70 29.19
C TRP A 17 0.92 6.54 28.43
N LEU A 18 0.92 7.87 28.52
CA LEU A 18 0.14 8.78 27.67
C LEU A 18 0.81 9.06 26.32
N ALA A 19 2.14 8.95 26.25
CA ALA A 19 2.85 9.11 24.99
C ALA A 19 2.53 7.97 24.01
N ILE A 20 2.40 6.73 24.50
CA ILE A 20 2.06 5.55 23.69
C ILE A 20 0.77 5.71 22.88
N PRO A 21 -0.42 6.02 23.47
CA PRO A 21 -1.65 6.18 22.71
C PRO A 21 -1.60 7.39 21.79
N LEU A 22 -0.93 8.48 22.17
CA LEU A 22 -0.78 9.65 21.31
C LEU A 22 0.06 9.34 20.06
N ILE A 23 1.17 8.61 20.24
CA ILE A 23 2.00 8.10 19.14
C ILE A 23 1.19 7.14 18.28
N ALA A 24 0.45 6.21 18.87
CA ALA A 24 -0.39 5.26 18.14
C ALA A 24 -1.46 5.98 17.29
N VAL A 25 -2.16 6.98 17.86
CA VAL A 25 -3.14 7.80 17.13
C VAL A 25 -2.46 8.57 16.00
N GLY A 26 -1.28 9.15 16.23
CA GLY A 26 -0.49 9.82 15.19
C GLY A 26 -0.10 8.87 14.03
N LEU A 27 0.34 7.66 14.36
CA LEU A 27 0.67 6.64 13.36
C LEU A 27 -0.57 6.19 12.57
N LEU A 28 -1.71 6.02 13.23
CA LEU A 28 -2.97 5.68 12.56
C LEU A 28 -3.46 6.82 11.65
N ALA A 29 -3.36 8.07 12.10
CA ALA A 29 -3.75 9.23 11.31
C ALA A 29 -2.87 9.39 10.05
N THR A 30 -1.56 9.19 10.18
CA THR A 30 -0.63 9.23 9.04
C THR A 30 -0.87 8.08 8.07
N ALA A 31 -1.12 6.86 8.57
CA ALA A 31 -1.48 5.71 7.73
C ALA A 31 -2.80 5.96 6.97
N LEU A 32 -3.84 6.48 7.64
CA LEU A 32 -5.10 6.83 7.00
C LEU A 32 -4.90 7.92 5.94
N ASN A 33 -4.15 8.97 6.25
CA ASN A 33 -3.89 10.05 5.31
C ASN A 33 -3.16 9.53 4.06
N ALA A 34 -2.13 8.69 4.22
CA ALA A 34 -1.45 8.05 3.12
C ALA A 34 -2.39 7.14 2.30
N SER A 35 -3.27 6.39 2.96
CA SER A 35 -4.25 5.53 2.27
C SER A 35 -5.25 6.34 1.43
N MET A 36 -5.72 7.48 1.96
CA MET A 36 -6.66 8.36 1.26
C MET A 36 -6.01 9.10 0.09
N THR A 37 -4.83 9.67 0.31
CA THR A 37 -4.09 10.46 -0.71
C THR A 37 -3.49 9.59 -1.81
N GLY A 38 -3.06 8.36 -1.48
CA GLY A 38 -2.58 7.38 -2.45
C GLY A 38 -3.70 6.70 -3.25
N GLY A 39 -4.93 6.71 -2.73
CA GLY A 39 -6.08 6.06 -3.36
C GLY A 39 -6.32 4.62 -2.88
N TRP A 40 -5.49 4.10 -1.96
CA TRP A 40 -5.67 2.76 -1.37
C TRP A 40 -7.04 2.64 -0.70
N PHE A 41 -7.43 3.65 0.08
CA PHE A 41 -8.71 3.67 0.77
C PHE A 41 -9.89 3.51 -0.20
N TRP A 42 -9.82 4.18 -1.35
CA TRP A 42 -10.88 4.14 -2.35
C TRP A 42 -10.94 2.82 -3.10
N LEU A 43 -9.79 2.22 -3.42
CA LEU A 43 -9.72 0.88 -4.01
C LEU A 43 -10.20 -0.17 -3.02
N ALA A 44 -9.76 -0.10 -1.75
CA ALA A 44 -10.16 -1.01 -0.69
C ALA A 44 -11.69 -1.04 -0.48
N ARG A 45 -12.40 0.06 -0.70
CA ARG A 45 -13.87 0.07 -0.61
C ARG A 45 -14.56 -0.84 -1.64
N ARG A 46 -13.93 -1.12 -2.78
CA ARG A 46 -14.50 -1.94 -3.87
C ARG A 46 -13.81 -3.30 -4.01
N PHE A 47 -12.52 -3.35 -3.73
CA PHE A 47 -11.62 -4.43 -4.09
C PHE A 47 -10.91 -5.04 -2.88
N ARG A 48 -11.28 -4.68 -1.64
CA ARG A 48 -10.73 -5.39 -0.48
C ARG A 48 -11.03 -6.88 -0.62
N THR A 49 -10.03 -7.70 -0.29
CA THR A 49 -10.19 -9.15 -0.26
C THR A 49 -9.68 -9.69 1.07
N ASP A 50 -10.35 -10.74 1.54
CA ASP A 50 -9.90 -11.57 2.67
C ASP A 50 -9.33 -12.90 2.18
N GLU A 51 -9.26 -13.10 0.86
CA GLU A 51 -8.72 -14.30 0.26
C GLU A 51 -7.20 -14.42 0.48
N PRO A 52 -6.70 -15.65 0.61
CA PRO A 52 -5.27 -15.89 0.70
C PRO A 52 -4.57 -15.44 -0.58
N MET A 53 -3.40 -14.81 -0.42
CA MET A 53 -2.56 -14.41 -1.55
C MET A 53 -2.22 -15.63 -2.43
N PRO A 54 -2.33 -15.55 -3.76
CA PRO A 54 -2.07 -16.67 -4.66
C PRO A 54 -0.63 -17.19 -4.57
N ARG A 55 -0.46 -18.48 -4.90
CA ARG A 55 0.86 -19.12 -4.94
C ARG A 55 1.72 -18.48 -6.04
N GLY A 56 2.93 -18.05 -5.66
CA GLY A 56 3.86 -17.36 -6.55
C GLY A 56 3.78 -15.83 -6.48
N ALA A 57 3.09 -15.27 -5.48
CA ALA A 57 3.17 -13.85 -5.20
C ALA A 57 4.59 -13.42 -4.83
N ILE A 58 4.97 -12.25 -5.32
CA ILE A 58 6.30 -11.68 -5.16
C ILE A 58 6.21 -10.60 -4.09
N GLY A 59 6.92 -10.80 -2.99
CA GLY A 59 7.08 -9.81 -1.91
C GLY A 59 8.24 -8.86 -2.15
N GLY A 60 8.34 -7.81 -1.32
CA GLY A 60 9.44 -6.85 -1.39
C GLY A 60 9.39 -5.95 -2.63
N VAL A 61 8.21 -5.79 -3.23
CA VAL A 61 8.01 -5.03 -4.46
C VAL A 61 7.92 -3.55 -4.14
N THR A 62 8.56 -2.72 -4.97
CA THR A 62 8.35 -1.28 -4.95
C THR A 62 7.24 -0.88 -5.92
N GLY A 63 6.34 -0.02 -5.47
CA GLY A 63 5.28 0.50 -6.31
C GLY A 63 4.84 1.89 -5.89
N LYS A 64 4.06 2.53 -6.74
CA LYS A 64 3.46 3.84 -6.47
C LYS A 64 1.97 3.77 -6.74
N MET A 65 1.16 4.23 -5.80
CA MET A 65 -0.27 4.36 -6.01
C MET A 65 -0.69 5.81 -5.81
N GLY A 66 -1.24 6.40 -6.87
CA GLY A 66 -1.50 7.83 -6.91
C GLY A 66 -0.24 8.63 -6.57
N TRP A 67 -0.25 9.32 -5.44
CA TRP A 67 0.86 10.14 -4.94
C TRP A 67 1.78 9.43 -3.95
N VAL A 68 1.40 8.26 -3.45
CA VAL A 68 2.12 7.56 -2.36
C VAL A 68 3.05 6.50 -2.93
N TYR A 69 4.29 6.50 -2.44
CA TYR A 69 5.33 5.55 -2.81
C TYR A 69 5.48 4.47 -1.74
N TYR A 70 5.46 3.22 -2.17
CA TYR A 70 5.56 2.02 -1.33
C TYR A 70 6.86 1.31 -1.69
N LYS A 71 7.92 1.56 -0.94
CA LYS A 71 9.26 1.02 -1.22
C LYS A 71 9.47 -0.32 -0.52
N ASN A 72 9.75 -1.37 -1.28
CA ASN A 72 10.00 -2.74 -0.80
C ASN A 72 8.94 -3.27 0.20
N SER A 73 7.72 -2.75 0.13
CA SER A 73 6.67 -3.01 1.12
C SER A 73 5.44 -3.66 0.51
N LEU A 74 5.39 -3.81 -0.81
CA LEU A 74 4.28 -4.46 -1.49
C LEU A 74 4.55 -5.94 -1.70
N THR A 75 3.48 -6.71 -1.68
CA THR A 75 3.44 -8.08 -2.17
C THR A 75 2.40 -8.12 -3.28
N VAL A 76 2.80 -8.61 -4.45
CA VAL A 76 1.97 -8.62 -5.65
C VAL A 76 1.84 -10.06 -6.14
N GLY A 77 0.61 -10.49 -6.38
CA GLY A 77 0.27 -11.77 -6.98
C GLY A 77 -0.74 -11.57 -8.11
N ALA A 78 -0.97 -12.61 -8.90
CA ALA A 78 -1.94 -12.61 -9.97
C ALA A 78 -2.48 -14.02 -10.20
N ASP A 79 -3.70 -14.10 -10.70
CA ASP A 79 -4.34 -15.29 -11.24
C ASP A 79 -5.17 -14.96 -12.49
N GLU A 80 -5.98 -15.91 -12.96
CA GLU A 80 -6.79 -15.75 -14.17
C GLU A 80 -7.87 -14.66 -14.04
N ASP A 81 -8.29 -14.35 -12.81
CA ASP A 81 -9.40 -13.44 -12.53
C ASP A 81 -8.91 -12.02 -12.23
N GLY A 82 -7.74 -11.87 -11.60
CA GLY A 82 -7.22 -10.56 -11.26
C GLY A 82 -5.82 -10.46 -10.67
N LEU A 83 -5.52 -9.24 -10.22
CA LEU A 83 -4.28 -8.83 -9.58
C LEU A 83 -4.50 -8.71 -8.08
N TYR A 84 -3.69 -9.43 -7.31
CA TYR A 84 -3.63 -9.31 -5.86
C TYR A 84 -2.50 -8.35 -5.45
N VAL A 85 -2.82 -7.42 -4.55
CA VAL A 85 -1.84 -6.45 -4.03
C VAL A 85 -2.04 -6.29 -2.53
N SER A 86 -1.00 -6.52 -1.75
CA SER A 86 -1.01 -6.27 -0.30
C SER A 86 0.23 -5.50 0.14
N MET A 87 0.13 -4.85 1.30
CA MET A 87 1.27 -4.19 1.96
C MET A 87 1.72 -5.03 3.17
N ILE A 88 3.01 -4.97 3.52
CA ILE A 88 3.55 -5.53 4.76
C ILE A 88 3.46 -4.46 5.88
N PRO A 89 2.97 -4.81 7.09
CA PRO A 89 2.42 -6.10 7.48
C PRO A 89 1.03 -6.36 6.86
N VAL A 90 0.75 -7.63 6.52
CA VAL A 90 -0.50 -8.01 5.88
C VAL A 90 -1.67 -7.74 6.83
N ARG A 91 -2.72 -7.06 6.34
CA ARG A 91 -3.89 -6.57 7.10
C ARG A 91 -3.62 -5.38 8.04
N THR A 92 -2.69 -4.50 7.68
CA THR A 92 -2.60 -3.18 8.33
C THR A 92 -3.92 -2.41 8.27
N PRO A 93 -4.30 -1.70 9.34
CA PRO A 93 -5.38 -0.73 9.30
C PRO A 93 -5.17 0.23 8.12
N PHE A 94 -6.23 0.51 7.37
CA PHE A 94 -6.25 1.40 6.20
C PHE A 94 -5.52 0.91 4.93
N HIS A 95 -4.77 -0.18 5.00
CA HIS A 95 -4.17 -0.83 3.81
C HIS A 95 -4.53 -2.32 3.76
N PRO A 96 -5.83 -2.65 3.67
CA PRO A 96 -6.25 -4.05 3.52
C PRO A 96 -5.74 -4.59 2.17
N PRO A 97 -5.53 -5.91 2.06
CA PRO A 97 -5.23 -6.57 0.78
C PRO A 97 -6.30 -6.25 -0.27
N LEU A 98 -5.86 -6.08 -1.51
CA LEU A 98 -6.70 -5.74 -2.65
C LEU A 98 -6.68 -6.89 -3.66
N PHE A 99 -7.85 -7.24 -4.18
CA PHE A 99 -8.02 -8.07 -5.37
C PHE A 99 -8.71 -7.24 -6.45
N ILE A 100 -7.96 -6.93 -7.50
CA ILE A 100 -8.41 -6.08 -8.60
C ILE A 100 -8.65 -6.98 -9.82
N PRO A 101 -9.90 -7.22 -10.23
CA PRO A 101 -10.19 -8.00 -11.42
C PRO A 101 -9.57 -7.40 -12.67
N TRP A 102 -9.11 -8.23 -13.61
CA TRP A 102 -8.53 -7.75 -14.87
C TRP A 102 -9.49 -6.86 -15.67
N SER A 103 -10.80 -7.10 -15.55
CA SER A 103 -11.86 -6.30 -16.19
C SER A 103 -11.95 -4.85 -15.69
N GLU A 104 -11.47 -4.56 -14.48
CA GLU A 104 -11.44 -3.21 -13.90
C GLU A 104 -10.14 -2.44 -14.21
N ILE A 105 -9.13 -3.13 -14.77
CA ILE A 105 -7.90 -2.53 -15.29
C ILE A 105 -8.19 -2.05 -16.71
N ARG A 106 -8.32 -0.72 -16.87
CA ARG A 106 -8.73 -0.11 -18.15
C ARG A 106 -7.57 0.06 -19.12
N GLU A 107 -6.39 0.39 -18.59
CA GLU A 107 -5.21 0.69 -19.38
C GLU A 107 -3.96 0.17 -18.66
N ARG A 108 -3.09 -0.50 -19.42
CA ARG A 108 -1.75 -0.89 -19.00
C ARG A 108 -0.74 -0.25 -19.92
N ARG A 109 0.12 0.61 -19.37
CA ARG A 109 1.23 1.24 -20.10
C ARG A 109 2.53 0.91 -19.41
N ARG A 110 3.50 0.39 -20.15
CA ARG A 110 4.88 0.30 -19.66
C ARG A 110 5.48 1.70 -19.69
N GLU A 111 5.66 2.29 -18.52
CA GLU A 111 6.38 3.55 -18.40
C GLU A 111 7.88 3.26 -18.45
N LYS A 112 8.57 3.90 -19.40
CA LYS A 112 10.03 4.00 -19.40
C LYS A 112 10.36 5.32 -18.71
N PRO A 113 10.87 5.34 -17.47
CA PRO A 113 11.26 6.60 -16.87
C PRO A 113 12.41 7.18 -17.69
N LEU A 114 12.29 8.44 -18.09
CA LEU A 114 13.26 9.13 -18.95
C LEU A 114 14.67 9.21 -18.30
N LEU A 115 14.76 9.01 -16.98
CA LEU A 115 15.99 9.19 -16.17
C LEU A 115 16.43 7.96 -15.35
N SER A 116 15.69 6.84 -15.34
CA SER A 116 15.99 5.70 -14.46
C SER A 116 16.55 4.50 -15.25
N ILE A 117 17.84 4.24 -15.07
CA ILE A 117 18.57 3.10 -15.67
C ILE A 117 18.22 1.76 -15.01
N LEU A 118 17.58 1.74 -13.82
CA LEU A 118 17.52 0.54 -12.97
C LEU A 118 16.12 -0.03 -12.71
N THR A 119 15.01 0.66 -12.99
CA THR A 119 13.67 0.11 -12.68
C THR A 119 12.60 0.61 -13.63
N LYS A 120 11.99 -0.31 -14.38
CA LYS A 120 10.83 -0.05 -15.25
C LYS A 120 9.55 -0.25 -14.43
N PHE A 121 8.52 0.56 -14.70
CA PHE A 121 7.23 0.44 -14.03
C PHE A 121 6.12 0.23 -15.04
N ASP A 122 5.22 -0.70 -14.75
CA ASP A 122 3.95 -0.85 -15.44
C ASP A 122 2.90 -0.02 -14.72
N ARG A 123 2.36 0.97 -15.44
CA ARG A 123 1.22 1.76 -15.03
C ARG A 123 -0.06 0.99 -15.34
N LEU A 124 -0.88 0.79 -14.32
CA LEU A 124 -2.20 0.19 -14.36
C LEU A 124 -3.22 1.25 -13.90
N GLU A 125 -4.16 1.59 -14.78
CA GLU A 125 -5.28 2.46 -14.40
C GLU A 125 -6.46 1.62 -13.95
N VAL A 126 -6.79 1.74 -12.66
CA VAL A 126 -7.80 0.89 -12.01
C VAL A 126 -9.07 1.70 -11.73
N GLY A 127 -10.19 1.18 -12.22
CA GLY A 127 -11.54 1.65 -11.88
C GLY A 127 -11.92 3.04 -12.42
N PRO A 128 -13.12 3.54 -12.06
CA PRO A 128 -13.71 4.77 -12.60
C PRO A 128 -13.02 6.04 -12.08
N LYS A 129 -12.40 5.98 -10.90
CA LYS A 129 -11.61 7.10 -10.34
C LYS A 129 -10.18 7.16 -10.88
N ARG A 130 -9.82 6.32 -11.87
CA ARG A 130 -8.50 6.24 -12.50
C ARG A 130 -7.37 6.22 -11.48
N THR A 131 -7.48 5.37 -10.46
CA THR A 131 -6.40 5.23 -9.50
C THR A 131 -5.23 4.57 -10.22
N VAL A 132 -4.13 5.30 -10.31
CA VAL A 132 -2.94 4.87 -11.03
C VAL A 132 -2.09 4.04 -10.09
N LEU A 133 -2.00 2.75 -10.38
CA LEU A 133 -1.12 1.81 -9.71
C LEU A 133 0.10 1.55 -10.59
N ARG A 134 1.30 1.84 -10.08
CA ARG A 134 2.56 1.57 -10.75
C ARG A 134 3.28 0.47 -10.00
N ILE A 135 3.55 -0.63 -10.69
CA ILE A 135 4.28 -1.78 -10.16
C ILE A 135 5.51 -2.00 -11.02
N GLU A 136 6.60 -2.48 -10.44
CA GLU A 136 7.80 -2.83 -11.21
C GLU A 136 7.47 -3.78 -12.37
N SER A 137 7.95 -3.46 -13.57
CA SER A 137 7.68 -4.26 -14.77
C SER A 137 8.26 -5.67 -14.67
N LEU A 138 9.37 -5.87 -13.94
CA LEU A 138 9.97 -7.19 -13.76
C LEU A 138 9.03 -8.13 -13.01
N VAL A 139 8.35 -7.61 -11.99
CA VAL A 139 7.34 -8.34 -11.21
C VAL A 139 6.17 -8.67 -12.12
N MET A 140 5.70 -7.70 -12.90
CA MET A 140 4.62 -7.92 -13.87
C MET A 140 5.00 -8.96 -14.93
N ASP A 141 6.23 -8.94 -15.45
CA ASP A 141 6.74 -9.93 -16.41
C ASP A 141 6.77 -11.34 -15.81
N GLY A 142 7.14 -11.47 -14.53
CA GLY A 142 7.05 -12.73 -13.78
C GLY A 142 5.60 -13.25 -13.63
N LEU A 143 4.61 -12.34 -13.67
CA LEU A 143 3.18 -12.66 -13.67
C LEU A 143 2.62 -12.81 -15.10
N GLY A 144 3.47 -12.80 -16.14
CA GLY A 144 3.11 -12.81 -17.56
C GLY A 144 2.04 -13.80 -17.98
N ARG A 145 2.02 -14.98 -17.37
CA ARG A 145 1.02 -16.04 -17.63
C ARG A 145 -0.43 -15.65 -17.36
N TYR A 146 -0.65 -14.65 -16.50
CA TYR A 146 -1.97 -14.17 -16.09
C TYR A 146 -2.31 -12.80 -16.68
N LEU A 147 -1.35 -12.16 -17.34
CA LEU A 147 -1.58 -10.83 -17.87
C LEU A 147 -2.55 -10.92 -19.05
N PRO A 148 -3.61 -10.10 -19.06
CA PRO A 148 -4.46 -9.99 -20.23
C PRO A 148 -3.60 -9.53 -21.42
N LEU A 149 -3.85 -10.13 -22.59
CA LEU A 149 -3.17 -9.77 -23.82
C LEU A 149 -3.32 -8.26 -24.07
N PRO A 150 -2.25 -7.57 -24.53
CA PRO A 150 -2.34 -6.16 -24.85
C PRO A 150 -3.44 -5.96 -25.91
N ARG A 151 -4.42 -5.11 -25.59
CA ARG A 151 -5.43 -4.64 -26.55
C ARG A 151 -4.89 -3.50 -27.40
#